data_AF-A0A815SRX2-F1
#
_entry.id   AF-A0A815SRX2-F1
#
_cell.length_a   1.000
_cell.length_b   1.000
_cell.length_c   1.000
_cell.angle_alpha   90.00
_cell.angle_beta   90.00
_cell.angle_gamma   90.00
#
_symmetry.space_group_name_H-M   'P 1'
#
loop_
_entity.id
_entity.type
_entity.pdbx_description
1 polymer ?
#
loop_
_entity_poly.entity_id
_entity_poly.type
_entity_poly.pdbx_seq_one_letter_code
_entity_poly.pdbx_strand_id
1 'polypeptide(L)'
;MQGTLVFVLLVSIISVVQSQTWEGNYTTDSSCDTTSCCCLSGKVIVASGAPNAYAVVSGVNGVCGGQTIFTGIAYTNGYSGWMVVGSTNDTLTLSSDSQTVTVVNPINSACNGRGTKSAAMKEHGNMSMLFGILILLTMAWNYRK
;
A
#
# COMPACT_ATOMS: atom_id res chain seq x y z
N MET A 1 -9.43 -53.93 20.90
CA MET A 1 -8.61 -53.46 19.77
C MET A 1 -8.93 -52.00 19.55
N GLN A 2 -8.00 -51.13 19.91
CA GLN A 2 -8.13 -49.66 19.93
C GLN A 2 -8.09 -49.12 18.50
N GLY A 3 -9.12 -48.35 18.12
CA GLY A 3 -9.16 -47.61 16.86
C GLY A 3 -8.28 -46.37 16.94
N THR A 4 -7.22 -46.33 16.14
CA THR A 4 -6.35 -45.17 16.01
C THR A 4 -7.01 -44.15 15.10
N LEU A 5 -7.54 -43.08 15.71
CA LEU A 5 -8.12 -41.92 15.04
C LEU A 5 -6.98 -41.06 14.48
N VAL A 6 -6.76 -41.13 13.17
CA VAL A 6 -5.77 -40.31 12.46
C VAL A 6 -6.39 -38.93 12.21
N PHE A 7 -6.04 -37.95 13.05
CA PHE A 7 -6.35 -36.55 12.80
C PHE A 7 -5.40 -36.01 11.73
N VAL A 8 -5.88 -35.91 10.48
CA VAL A 8 -5.17 -35.24 9.39
C VAL A 8 -5.32 -33.73 9.60
N LEU A 9 -4.27 -33.11 10.15
CA LEU A 9 -4.16 -31.66 10.28
C LEU A 9 -3.87 -31.07 8.89
N LEU A 10 -4.92 -30.68 8.15
CA LEU A 10 -4.81 -29.93 6.91
C LEU A 10 -4.39 -28.49 7.25
N VAL A 11 -3.08 -28.26 7.33
CA VAL A 11 -2.52 -26.90 7.35
C VAL A 11 -2.70 -26.31 5.96
N SER A 12 -3.84 -25.65 5.74
CA SER A 12 -4.05 -24.83 4.56
C SER A 12 -3.11 -23.62 4.63
N ILE A 13 -1.94 -23.76 4.00
CA ILE A 13 -1.04 -22.64 3.72
C ILE A 13 -1.76 -21.81 2.64
N ILE A 14 -2.57 -20.84 3.08
CA ILE A 14 -3.07 -19.79 2.20
C ILE A 14 -1.84 -18.94 1.88
N SER A 15 -1.11 -19.30 0.83
CA SER A 15 -0.18 -18.39 0.18
C SER A 15 -1.02 -17.24 -0.33
N VAL A 16 -1.12 -16.17 0.46
CA VAL A 16 -1.68 -14.90 0.03
C VAL A 16 -0.80 -14.48 -1.14
N VAL A 17 -1.26 -14.72 -2.36
CA VAL A 17 -0.69 -14.10 -3.55
C VAL A 17 -1.01 -12.62 -3.39
N GLN A 18 -0.10 -11.88 -2.74
CA GLN A 18 -0.26 -10.45 -2.59
C GLN A 18 -0.08 -9.84 -3.97
N SER A 19 -1.20 -9.53 -4.61
CA SER A 19 -1.21 -8.70 -5.81
C SER A 19 -0.57 -7.36 -5.46
N GLN A 20 0.37 -6.92 -6.29
CA GLN A 20 0.97 -5.60 -6.19
C GLN A 20 -0.14 -4.54 -6.16
N THR A 21 -0.16 -3.70 -5.14
CA THR A 21 -1.18 -2.67 -4.98
C THR A 21 -0.49 -1.32 -4.85
N TRP A 22 -0.41 -0.58 -5.95
CA TRP A 22 0.18 0.77 -5.99
C TRP A 22 -0.73 1.82 -5.37
N GLU A 23 -2.04 1.64 -5.45
CA GLU A 23 -3.00 2.59 -4.89
C GLU A 23 -2.85 2.74 -3.38
N GLY A 24 -3.02 3.97 -2.92
CA GLY A 24 -3.04 4.29 -1.50
C GLY A 24 -2.50 5.67 -1.18
N ASN A 25 -2.44 5.92 0.12
CA ASN A 25 -1.88 7.14 0.66
C ASN A 25 -0.49 6.83 1.22
N TYR A 26 0.53 7.55 0.78
CA TYR A 26 1.90 7.36 1.25
C TYR A 26 2.36 8.58 2.02
N THR A 27 3.09 8.35 3.10
CA THR A 27 3.82 9.38 3.82
C THR A 27 5.26 9.35 3.35
N THR A 28 5.73 10.48 2.84
CA THR A 28 7.11 10.66 2.40
C THR A 28 8.06 10.67 3.59
N ASP A 29 9.25 10.09 3.43
CA ASP A 29 10.34 10.23 4.40
C ASP A 29 11.18 11.49 4.11
N SER A 30 12.26 11.66 4.87
CA SER A 30 13.18 12.80 4.74
C SER A 30 14.43 12.48 3.92
N SER A 31 14.41 11.44 3.06
CA SER A 31 15.59 11.01 2.32
C SER A 31 15.91 11.88 1.10
N CYS A 32 14.93 12.63 0.59
CA CYS A 32 15.12 13.58 -0.50
C CYS A 32 15.64 14.92 0.01
N ASP A 33 16.72 15.41 -0.59
CA ASP A 33 17.36 16.68 -0.26
C ASP A 33 16.60 17.87 -0.87
N THR A 34 15.85 18.57 -0.03
CA THR A 34 15.06 19.75 -0.43
C THR A 34 15.92 20.96 -0.82
N THR A 35 17.22 20.97 -0.52
CA THR A 35 18.10 22.08 -0.92
C THR A 35 18.50 22.03 -2.39
N SER A 36 18.43 20.84 -2.99
CA SER A 36 18.90 20.59 -4.36
C SER A 36 17.82 19.97 -5.27
N CYS A 37 16.74 19.43 -4.70
CA CYS A 37 15.71 18.69 -5.43
C CYS A 37 14.30 19.22 -5.17
N CYS A 38 13.39 18.94 -6.10
CA CYS A 38 11.96 19.06 -5.85
C CYS A 38 11.42 17.76 -5.27
N CYS A 39 11.25 17.73 -3.95
CA CYS A 39 10.85 16.53 -3.21
C CYS A 39 9.34 16.49 -3.03
N LEU A 40 8.72 15.34 -3.28
CA LEU A 40 7.35 15.09 -2.81
C LEU A 40 7.31 15.20 -1.29
N SER A 41 6.23 15.74 -0.73
CA SER A 41 6.14 16.06 0.69
C SER A 41 4.78 15.73 1.31
N GLY A 42 4.81 15.38 2.60
CA GLY A 42 3.62 15.02 3.36
C GLY A 42 2.94 13.78 2.80
N LYS A 43 1.65 13.91 2.47
CA LYS A 43 0.80 12.83 1.97
C LYS A 43 0.83 12.81 0.43
N VAL A 44 1.17 11.67 -0.13
CA VAL A 44 1.08 11.35 -1.56
C VAL A 44 -0.15 10.47 -1.76
N ILE A 45 -1.03 10.86 -2.67
CA ILE A 45 -2.22 10.09 -3.05
C ILE A 45 -1.91 9.43 -4.38
N VAL A 46 -2.03 8.10 -4.44
CA VAL A 46 -1.87 7.30 -5.64
C VAL A 46 -3.21 6.62 -5.95
N ALA A 47 -3.78 6.89 -7.12
CA ALA A 47 -5.06 6.34 -7.56
C ALA A 47 -4.94 5.77 -8.97
N SER A 48 -5.62 4.64 -9.26
CA SER A 48 -5.66 4.08 -10.60
C SER A 48 -6.35 5.04 -11.56
N GLY A 49 -5.68 5.34 -12.67
CA GLY A 49 -6.26 6.07 -13.79
C GLY A 49 -6.53 5.17 -15.00
N ALA A 50 -5.61 4.26 -15.30
CA ALA A 50 -5.71 3.29 -16.38
C ALA A 50 -4.87 2.04 -16.04
N PRO A 51 -4.95 0.94 -16.82
CA PRO A 51 -4.06 -0.20 -16.62
C PRO A 51 -2.60 0.25 -16.61
N ASN A 52 -1.85 -0.13 -15.57
CA ASN A 52 -0.43 0.22 -15.41
C ASN A 52 -0.13 1.73 -15.30
N ALA A 53 -1.14 2.58 -15.07
CA ALA A 53 -0.95 4.02 -14.92
C ALA A 53 -1.74 4.57 -13.72
N TYR A 54 -1.02 5.22 -12.82
CA TYR A 54 -1.56 5.74 -11.55
C TYR A 54 -1.38 7.26 -11.50
N ALA A 55 -2.46 7.96 -11.21
CA ALA A 55 -2.41 9.39 -10.90
C ALA A 55 -1.74 9.58 -9.53
N VAL A 56 -0.76 10.48 -9.47
CA VAL A 56 -0.01 10.82 -8.26
C VAL A 56 -0.24 12.29 -7.94
N VAL A 57 -0.73 12.57 -6.74
CA VAL A 57 -0.93 13.94 -6.23
C VAL A 57 -0.23 14.06 -4.88
N SER A 58 0.59 15.10 -4.70
CA SER A 58 1.30 15.32 -3.44
C SER A 58 1.62 16.80 -3.24
N GLY A 59 1.90 17.19 -1.99
CA GLY A 59 2.64 18.43 -1.76
C GLY A 59 4.07 18.30 -2.28
N VAL A 60 4.74 19.43 -2.47
CA VAL A 60 6.18 19.43 -2.77
C VAL A 60 6.94 20.41 -1.89
N ASN A 61 8.23 20.14 -1.70
CA ASN A 61 9.15 21.02 -0.98
C ASN A 61 10.53 21.03 -1.66
N GLY A 62 11.25 22.13 -1.48
CA GLY A 62 12.59 22.33 -2.04
C GLY A 62 12.61 23.11 -3.35
N VAL A 63 13.48 22.71 -4.28
CA VAL A 63 13.73 23.42 -5.54
C VAL A 63 12.66 23.09 -6.59
N CYS A 64 11.43 23.51 -6.31
CA CYS A 64 10.23 23.17 -7.10
C CYS A 64 9.74 24.29 -8.04
N GLY A 65 10.55 25.32 -8.30
CA GLY A 65 10.16 26.41 -9.19
C GLY A 65 8.90 27.17 -8.73
N GLY A 66 8.67 27.27 -7.42
CA GLY A 66 7.50 27.92 -6.84
C GLY A 66 6.24 27.06 -6.75
N GLN A 67 6.28 25.80 -7.22
CA GLN A 67 5.16 24.87 -7.06
C GLN A 67 5.02 24.43 -5.60
N THR A 68 3.77 24.25 -5.16
CA THR A 68 3.42 23.72 -3.84
C THR A 68 2.76 22.35 -3.92
N ILE A 69 2.28 21.97 -5.11
CA ILE A 69 1.60 20.71 -5.39
C ILE A 69 2.23 20.08 -6.64
N PHE A 70 2.48 18.78 -6.58
CA PHE A 70 2.81 17.94 -7.73
C PHE A 70 1.58 17.18 -8.18
N THR A 71 1.39 17.10 -9.50
CA THR A 71 0.44 16.19 -10.15
C THR A 71 1.16 15.51 -11.30
N GLY A 72 1.16 14.19 -11.30
CA GLY A 72 1.85 13.40 -12.31
C GLY A 72 1.23 12.02 -12.50
N ILE A 73 1.84 11.25 -13.40
CA ILE A 73 1.44 9.87 -13.68
C ILE A 73 2.64 8.95 -13.40
N ALA A 74 2.41 7.91 -12.62
CA ALA A 74 3.33 6.80 -12.43
C ALA A 74 2.92 5.65 -13.36
N TYR A 75 3.85 5.23 -14.22
CA TYR A 75 3.68 4.09 -15.11
C TYR A 75 4.36 2.87 -14.51
N THR A 76 3.65 1.76 -14.35
CA THR A 76 4.14 0.60 -13.59
C THR A 76 4.04 -0.71 -14.37
N ASN A 77 4.93 -1.64 -14.06
CA ASN A 77 4.90 -3.01 -14.53
C ASN A 77 5.30 -3.92 -13.36
N GLY A 78 4.32 -4.62 -12.79
CA GLY A 78 4.50 -5.36 -11.55
C GLY A 78 4.91 -4.44 -10.39
N TYR A 79 6.03 -4.75 -9.74
CA TYR A 79 6.58 -4.01 -8.61
C TYR A 79 7.52 -2.87 -9.00
N SER A 80 7.68 -2.59 -10.29
CA SER A 80 8.58 -1.55 -10.80
C SER A 80 7.81 -0.53 -11.64
N GLY A 81 8.37 0.66 -11.82
CA GLY A 81 7.76 1.69 -12.64
C GLY A 81 8.65 2.91 -12.79
N TRP A 82 8.08 3.97 -13.34
CA TRP A 82 8.74 5.27 -13.42
C TRP A 82 7.71 6.40 -13.38
N MET A 83 8.18 7.59 -12.98
CA MET A 83 7.42 8.84 -13.06
C MET A 83 8.35 10.00 -13.35
N VAL A 84 7.79 11.10 -13.85
CA VAL A 84 8.55 12.35 -14.02
C VAL A 84 8.31 13.24 -12.81
N VAL A 85 9.37 13.58 -12.06
CA VAL A 85 9.34 14.63 -11.04
C VAL A 85 10.31 15.73 -11.45
N GLY A 86 9.79 16.96 -11.59
CA GLY A 86 10.52 18.06 -12.20
C GLY A 86 10.83 17.77 -13.67
N SER A 87 12.11 17.50 -13.99
CA SER A 87 12.58 17.21 -15.35
C SER A 87 13.26 15.86 -15.50
N THR A 88 13.17 15.00 -14.47
CA THR A 88 13.87 13.71 -14.41
C THR A 88 12.89 12.55 -14.41
N ASN A 89 13.26 11.48 -15.12
CA ASN A 89 12.58 10.19 -15.06
C ASN A 89 13.09 9.41 -13.85
N ASP A 90 12.32 9.44 -12.77
CA ASP A 90 12.63 8.69 -11.56
C ASP A 90 12.11 7.27 -11.65
N THR A 91 12.91 6.32 -11.17
CA THR A 91 12.52 4.91 -11.09
C THR A 91 11.75 4.65 -9.80
N LEU A 92 10.65 3.92 -9.91
CA LEU A 92 9.79 3.53 -8.79
C LEU A 92 9.93 2.04 -8.52
N THR A 93 10.03 1.67 -7.25
CA THR A 93 9.97 0.27 -6.81
C THR A 93 9.00 0.14 -5.65
N LEU A 94 8.02 -0.75 -5.78
CA LEU A 94 7.09 -1.13 -4.73
C LEU A 94 7.64 -2.38 -4.01
N SER A 95 7.65 -2.37 -2.69
CA SER A 95 8.00 -3.55 -1.89
C SER A 95 7.01 -4.69 -2.12
N SER A 96 7.46 -5.93 -1.90
CA SER A 96 6.64 -7.13 -2.11
C SER A 96 5.36 -7.14 -1.25
N ASP A 97 5.38 -6.46 -0.10
CA ASP A 97 4.24 -6.31 0.81
C ASP A 97 3.29 -5.14 0.43
N SER A 98 3.57 -4.45 -0.67
CA SER A 98 2.85 -3.26 -1.15
C SER A 98 2.75 -2.11 -0.13
N GLN A 99 3.69 -2.03 0.81
CA GLN A 99 3.70 -1.00 1.86
C GLN A 99 4.69 0.13 1.60
N THR A 100 5.76 -0.10 0.85
CA THR A 100 6.83 0.88 0.65
C THR A 100 7.01 1.13 -0.84
N VAL A 101 7.07 2.41 -1.22
CA VAL A 101 7.56 2.83 -2.54
C VAL A 101 8.90 3.52 -2.36
N THR A 102 9.90 3.10 -3.12
CA THR A 102 11.19 3.77 -3.24
C THR A 102 11.27 4.47 -4.58
N VAL A 103 11.77 5.70 -4.57
CA VAL A 103 12.01 6.55 -5.73
C VAL A 103 13.51 6.72 -5.88
N VAL A 104 14.04 6.39 -7.04
CA VAL A 104 15.47 6.55 -7.37
C VAL A 104 15.60 7.48 -8.55
N ASN A 105 16.27 8.61 -8.34
CA ASN A 105 16.64 9.52 -9.39
C ASN A 105 17.98 9.06 -10.00
N PRO A 106 18.03 8.74 -11.30
CA PRO A 106 19.23 8.18 -11.92
C PRO A 106 20.35 9.20 -12.15
N ILE A 107 20.05 10.50 -12.04
CA ILE A 107 20.99 11.59 -12.33
C ILE A 107 21.59 12.16 -11.05
N ASN A 108 20.77 12.36 -10.02
CA ASN A 108 21.17 12.95 -8.75
C ASN A 108 20.59 12.14 -7.59
N SER A 109 21.44 11.36 -6.92
CA SER A 109 21.03 10.54 -5.78
C SER A 109 20.50 11.35 -4.59
N ALA A 110 20.79 12.66 -4.52
CA ALA A 110 20.19 13.53 -3.51
C ALA A 110 18.66 13.66 -3.67
N CYS A 111 18.13 13.37 -4.87
CA CYS A 111 16.69 13.40 -5.17
C CYS A 111 16.01 12.03 -4.97
N ASN A 112 16.72 11.05 -4.40
CA ASN A 112 16.09 9.78 -4.03
C ASN A 112 15.08 10.01 -2.90
N GLY A 113 14.06 9.16 -2.84
CA GLY A 113 12.98 9.30 -1.89
C GLY A 113 12.37 7.96 -1.49
N ARG A 114 11.60 7.97 -0.41
CA ARG A 114 10.76 6.83 -0.04
C ARG A 114 9.41 7.31 0.48
N GLY A 115 8.36 6.56 0.15
CA GLY A 115 7.03 6.69 0.71
C GLY A 115 6.62 5.41 1.42
N THR A 116 6.03 5.53 2.60
CA THR A 116 5.41 4.39 3.30
C THR A 116 3.91 4.56 3.27
N LYS A 117 3.20 3.53 2.81
CA LYS A 117 1.75 3.50 2.75
C LYS A 117 1.23 3.67 4.19
N SER A 118 0.42 4.70 4.39
CA SER A 118 -0.37 4.83 5.59
C SER A 118 -1.22 3.57 5.71
N ALA A 119 -1.32 2.99 6.92
CA ALA A 119 -2.24 1.90 7.15
C ALA A 119 -3.58 2.26 6.49
N ALA A 120 -4.14 1.33 5.70
CA ALA A 120 -5.48 1.51 5.18
C ALA A 120 -6.32 2.03 6.35
N MET A 121 -7.00 3.17 6.19
CA MET A 121 -8.02 3.51 7.17
C MET A 121 -8.85 2.24 7.26
N LYS A 122 -8.89 1.62 8.44
CA LYS A 122 -9.81 0.53 8.70
C LYS A 122 -11.13 1.07 8.19
N GLU A 123 -11.61 0.58 7.05
CA GLU A 123 -13.03 0.62 6.81
C GLU A 123 -13.63 0.08 8.09
N HIS A 124 -14.62 0.79 8.63
CA HIS A 124 -15.41 0.31 9.74
C HIS A 124 -15.87 -1.10 9.37
N GLY A 125 -15.07 -2.08 9.81
CA GLY A 125 -15.26 -3.49 9.57
C GLY A 125 -16.42 -3.89 10.43
N ASN A 126 -17.60 -3.66 9.89
CA ASN A 126 -18.70 -4.59 9.88
C ASN A 126 -18.78 -5.41 11.18
N MET A 127 -19.57 -4.88 12.12
CA MET A 127 -20.01 -5.50 13.36
C MET A 127 -20.92 -6.71 13.06
N SER A 128 -20.47 -7.64 12.23
CA SER A 128 -21.18 -8.85 11.82
C SER A 128 -20.70 -10.09 12.58
N MET A 129 -19.68 -9.95 13.44
CA MET A 129 -19.16 -11.04 14.28
C MET A 129 -19.83 -11.13 15.67
N LEU A 130 -21.05 -10.58 15.83
CA LEU A 130 -21.83 -10.70 17.07
C LEU A 130 -23.12 -11.52 16.91
N PHE A 131 -23.55 -11.85 15.68
CA PHE A 131 -24.75 -12.66 15.46
C PHE A 131 -24.50 -14.18 15.44
N GLY A 132 -23.26 -14.64 15.21
CA GLY A 132 -22.93 -16.07 15.19
C GLY A 132 -22.97 -16.75 16.56
N ILE A 133 -22.64 -16.02 17.63
CA ILE A 133 -22.64 -16.56 19.01
C ILE A 133 -24.05 -16.53 19.61
N LEU A 134 -24.90 -15.58 19.19
CA LEU A 134 -26.28 -15.49 19.69
C LEU A 134 -27.19 -16.62 19.17
N ILE A 135 -26.95 -17.12 17.95
CA ILE A 135 -27.73 -18.23 17.36
C ILE A 135 -27.34 -19.58 18.00
N LEU A 136 -26.07 -19.78 18.37
CA LEU A 136 -25.66 -21.00 19.07
C LEU A 136 -26.20 -21.06 20.51
N LEU A 137 -26.36 -19.91 21.16
CA LEU A 137 -26.95 -19.84 22.52
C LEU A 137 -28.47 -20.05 22.52
N THR A 138 -29.21 -19.63 21.49
CA THR A 138 -30.66 -19.93 21.39
C THR A 138 -30.93 -21.39 21.01
N MET A 139 -30.05 -22.03 20.22
CA MET A 139 -30.15 -23.47 19.95
C MET A 139 -29.81 -24.32 21.18
N ALA A 140 -28.87 -23.89 22.02
CA ALA A 140 -28.54 -24.60 23.27
C ALA A 140 -29.65 -24.50 24.34
N TRP A 141 -30.48 -23.45 24.31
CA TRP A 141 -31.58 -23.29 25.26
C TRP A 141 -32.83 -24.10 24.90
N ASN A 142 -33.07 -24.36 23.60
CA ASN A 142 -34.20 -25.19 23.15
C ASN A 142 -33.96 -26.70 23.24
N TYR A 143 -32.73 -27.16 23.52
CA TYR A 143 -32.41 -28.59 23.66
C TYR A 143 -32.53 -29.11 25.10
N ARG A 144 -33.04 -28.30 26.04
CA ARG A 144 -33.28 -28.66 27.46
C ARG A 144 -34.76 -28.61 27.87
N LYS A 145 -35.69 -28.77 26.94
CA LYS A 145 -37.08 -29.10 27.24
C LYS A 145 -37.49 -30.36 26.50
#